data_AF-Q9UVC7-F1
#
_entry.id   AF-Q9UVC7-F1
#
_cell.length_a   1.000
_cell.length_b   1.000
_cell.length_c   1.000
_cell.angle_alpha   90.00
_cell.angle_beta   90.00
_cell.angle_gamma   90.00
#
_symmetry.space_group_name_H-M   'P 1'
#
loop_
_entity.id
_entity.type
_entity.pdbx_description
1 polymer ?
#
loop_
_entity_poly.entity_id
_entity_poly.type
_entity_poly.pdbx_seq_one_letter_code
_entity_poly.pdbx_strand_id
1 'polypeptide(L)'
;MVKLGKTSKRTPVRLRHKIEKASAAKQRKQRKLAKKNPEWRSKIKKDPGIPNLFPHKEKMLQEIEERRRMKAEEQARIREEARARRIAAKQGGDATAEST
;
A
#
# COMPACT_ATOMS: atom_id res chain seq x y z
N MET A 1 53.82 8.26 20.45
CA MET A 1 53.23 6.96 20.07
C MET A 1 52.78 7.04 18.61
N VAL A 2 53.61 6.56 17.68
CA VAL A 2 53.38 6.74 16.23
C VAL A 2 52.24 5.83 15.78
N LYS A 3 51.27 6.38 15.03
CA LYS A 3 50.11 5.63 14.53
C LYS A 3 50.57 4.66 13.43
N LEU A 4 50.90 3.43 13.83
CA LEU A 4 51.26 2.35 12.92
C LEU A 4 50.08 2.03 11.98
N GLY A 5 50.29 2.31 10.69
CA GLY A 5 49.63 1.64 9.56
C GLY A 5 48.15 1.95 9.32
N LYS A 6 47.86 2.65 8.21
CA LYS A 6 46.51 2.66 7.62
C LYS A 6 46.14 1.23 7.19
N THR A 7 45.03 0.70 7.71
CA THR A 7 44.54 -0.62 7.28
C THR A 7 44.18 -0.59 5.79
N SER A 8 44.59 -1.64 5.07
CA SER A 8 44.30 -1.78 3.65
C SER A 8 42.78 -1.80 3.39
N LYS A 9 42.33 -1.07 2.36
CA LYS A 9 40.94 -1.12 1.88
C LYS A 9 40.65 -2.40 1.07
N ARG A 10 41.67 -3.20 0.76
CA ARG A 10 41.52 -4.45 0.01
C ARG A 10 40.81 -5.47 0.90
N THR A 11 39.69 -5.99 0.42
CA THR A 11 38.96 -7.05 1.12
C THR A 11 39.43 -8.41 0.60
N PRO A 12 39.90 -9.33 1.46
CA PRO A 12 40.26 -10.66 1.01
C PRO A 12 39.02 -11.40 0.50
N VAL A 13 39.20 -12.27 -0.49
CA VAL A 13 38.13 -13.06 -1.12
C VAL A 13 37.32 -13.85 -0.10
N ARG A 14 38.00 -14.43 0.90
CA ARG A 14 37.36 -15.12 2.04
C ARG A 14 36.35 -14.25 2.78
N LEU A 15 36.67 -12.97 3.01
CA LEU A 15 35.78 -12.05 3.71
C LEU A 15 34.56 -11.69 2.85
N ARG A 16 34.76 -11.46 1.55
CA ARG A 16 33.68 -11.17 0.60
C ARG A 16 32.63 -12.30 0.58
N HIS A 17 33.07 -13.54 0.39
CA HIS A 17 32.16 -14.69 0.38
C HIS A 17 31.52 -14.95 1.75
N LYS A 18 32.22 -14.67 2.85
CA LYS A 18 31.63 -14.76 4.20
C LYS A 18 30.49 -13.76 4.36
N ILE A 19 30.68 -12.51 3.94
CA ILE A 19 29.65 -11.46 3.99
C ILE A 19 28.46 -11.83 3.11
N GLU A 20 28.71 -12.31 1.89
CA GLU A 20 27.69 -12.73 0.95
C GLU A 20 26.81 -13.85 1.53
N LYS A 21 27.43 -14.93 2.03
CA LYS A 21 26.73 -16.06 2.66
C LYS A 21 25.94 -15.62 3.90
N ALA A 22 26.51 -14.76 4.73
CA ALA A 22 25.84 -14.23 5.92
C ALA A 22 24.64 -13.35 5.55
N SER A 23 24.76 -12.48 4.55
CA SER A 23 23.68 -11.64 4.03
C SER A 23 22.55 -12.49 3.47
N ALA A 24 22.86 -13.49 2.64
CA ALA A 24 21.88 -14.42 2.08
C ALA A 24 21.16 -15.21 3.19
N ALA A 25 21.89 -15.67 4.21
CA ALA A 25 21.30 -16.34 5.36
C ALA A 25 20.36 -15.43 6.16
N LYS A 26 20.75 -14.16 6.40
CA LYS A 26 19.90 -13.14 7.05
C LYS A 26 18.61 -12.93 6.25
N GLN A 27 18.71 -12.72 4.94
CA GLN A 27 17.55 -12.53 4.07
C GLN A 27 16.63 -13.76 4.04
N ARG A 28 17.18 -14.98 4.02
CA ARG A 28 16.39 -16.23 4.12
C ARG A 28 15.65 -16.31 5.46
N LYS A 29 16.31 -15.99 6.58
CA LYS A 29 15.67 -15.95 7.91
C LYS A 29 14.56 -14.90 7.97
N GLN A 30 14.81 -13.68 7.46
CA GLN A 30 13.82 -12.61 7.41
C GLN A 30 12.59 -13.00 6.55
N ARG A 31 12.77 -13.66 5.41
CA ARG A 31 11.65 -14.20 4.62
C ARG A 31 10.83 -15.25 5.38
N LYS A 32 11.48 -16.15 6.11
CA LYS A 32 10.79 -17.14 6.95
C LYS A 32 10.02 -16.48 8.09
N LEU A 33 10.62 -15.51 8.79
CA LEU A 33 9.99 -14.75 9.85
C LEU A 33 8.82 -13.91 9.34
N ALA A 34 8.97 -13.26 8.17
CA ALA A 34 7.92 -12.45 7.57
C ALA A 34 6.66 -13.26 7.21
N LYS A 35 6.82 -14.54 6.83
CA LYS A 35 5.71 -15.47 6.59
C LYS A 35 5.06 -15.96 7.88
N LYS A 36 5.83 -16.03 8.97
CA LYS A 36 5.38 -16.52 10.28
C LYS A 36 4.86 -15.41 11.20
N ASN A 37 4.87 -14.15 10.76
CA ASN A 37 4.45 -13.05 11.62
C ASN A 37 2.94 -13.15 11.90
N PRO A 38 2.52 -13.41 13.15
CA PRO A 38 1.11 -13.48 13.52
C PRO A 38 0.44 -12.09 13.56
N GLU A 39 1.24 -11.01 13.54
CA GLU A 39 0.69 -9.67 13.47
C GLU A 39 0.03 -9.43 12.11
N TRP A 40 -1.25 -9.11 12.14
CA TRP A 40 -1.97 -8.60 10.98
C TRP A 40 -1.29 -7.33 10.48
N ARG A 41 -0.48 -7.46 9.43
CA ARG A 41 -0.07 -6.31 8.63
C ARG A 41 -1.33 -5.78 7.96
N SER A 42 -1.86 -4.66 8.45
CA SER A 42 -2.91 -3.94 7.72
C SER A 42 -2.39 -3.73 6.29
N LYS A 43 -3.12 -4.28 5.30
CA LYS A 43 -2.75 -4.13 3.89
C LYS A 43 -2.64 -2.64 3.50
N ILE A 44 -3.38 -1.80 4.21
CA ILE A 44 -3.37 -0.35 4.10
C ILE A 44 -2.28 0.18 5.04
N LYS A 45 -1.29 0.84 4.45
CA LYS A 45 -0.30 1.63 5.19
C LYS A 45 -0.99 2.87 5.75
N LYS A 46 -0.70 3.23 7.00
CA LYS A 46 -1.14 4.51 7.55
C LYS A 46 -0.44 5.62 6.75
N ASP A 47 -1.21 6.54 6.19
CA ASP A 47 -0.69 7.71 5.49
C ASP A 47 -0.03 8.64 6.53
N PRO A 48 1.23 9.07 6.35
CA PRO A 48 1.87 10.02 7.25
C PRO A 48 1.16 11.40 7.30
N GLY A 49 0.22 11.69 6.41
CA GLY A 49 -0.63 12.89 6.47
C GLY A 49 0.13 14.19 6.19
N ILE A 50 -0.59 15.33 6.25
CA ILE A 50 0.01 16.65 6.04
C ILE A 50 0.70 17.12 7.33
N PRO A 51 2.02 17.38 7.31
CA PRO A 51 2.74 17.89 8.48
C PRO A 51 2.21 19.26 8.94
N ASN A 52 2.29 19.54 10.25
CA ASN A 52 1.80 20.81 10.81
C ASN A 52 2.60 22.05 10.37
N LEU A 53 3.88 21.87 10.06
CA LEU A 53 4.79 22.96 9.67
C LEU A 53 4.55 23.46 8.24
N PHE A 54 3.63 22.86 7.49
CA PHE A 54 3.41 23.24 6.10
C PHE A 54 2.63 24.57 6.01
N PRO A 55 3.18 25.61 5.35
CA PRO A 55 2.58 26.96 5.32
C PRO A 55 1.16 27.04 4.75
N HIS A 56 0.75 26.06 3.95
CA HIS A 56 -0.58 26.00 3.34
C HIS A 56 -1.34 24.74 3.75
N LYS A 57 -1.11 24.25 4.98
CA LYS A 57 -1.81 23.07 5.52
C LYS A 57 -3.33 23.25 5.47
N GLU A 58 -3.83 24.42 5.85
CA GLU A 58 -5.27 24.69 5.89
C GLU A 58 -5.92 24.65 4.49
N LYS A 59 -5.27 25.27 3.49
CA LYS A 59 -5.73 25.23 2.10
C LYS A 59 -5.76 23.79 1.56
N MET A 60 -4.69 23.03 1.82
CA MET A 60 -4.62 21.62 1.42
C MET A 60 -5.68 20.74 2.09
N LEU A 61 -6.02 21.01 3.36
CA LEU A 61 -7.09 20.30 4.06
C LEU A 61 -8.45 20.60 3.43
N GLN A 62 -8.73 21.86 3.10
CA GLN A 62 -9.95 22.28 2.43
C GLN A 62 -10.11 21.58 1.07
N GLU A 63 -9.06 21.61 0.23
CA GLU A 63 -9.07 20.93 -1.08
C GLU A 63 -9.31 19.42 -0.96
N ILE A 64 -8.74 18.77 0.06
CA ILE A 64 -8.93 17.34 0.32
C ILE A 64 -10.38 17.05 0.74
N GLU A 65 -10.98 17.89 1.58
CA GLU A 65 -12.37 17.74 2.00
C GLU A 65 -13.34 17.89 0.83
N GLU A 66 -13.14 18.91 0.00
CA GLU A 66 -13.93 19.13 -1.21
C GLU A 66 -13.83 17.93 -2.17
N ARG A 67 -12.60 17.46 -2.42
CA ARG A 67 -12.37 16.29 -3.28
C ARG A 67 -13.01 15.01 -2.71
N ARG A 68 -13.05 14.87 -1.39
CA ARG A 68 -13.70 13.74 -0.72
C ARG A 68 -15.24 13.82 -0.86
N ARG A 69 -15.84 15.02 -0.76
CA ARG A 69 -17.27 15.22 -1.01
C ARG A 69 -17.66 14.86 -2.44
N MET A 70 -16.95 15.41 -3.43
CA MET A 70 -17.20 15.13 -4.85
C MET A 70 -17.13 13.63 -5.17
N LYS A 71 -16.10 12.93 -4.65
CA LYS A 71 -15.99 11.47 -4.84
C LYS A 71 -17.11 10.69 -4.16
N ALA A 72 -17.58 11.13 -2.99
CA ALA A 72 -18.67 10.46 -2.29
C ALA A 72 -19.99 10.61 -3.06
N GLU A 73 -20.26 11.80 -3.59
CA GLU A 73 -21.42 12.08 -4.42
C GLU A 73 -21.39 11.28 -5.74
N GLU A 74 -20.26 11.25 -6.44
CA GLU A 74 -20.09 10.47 -7.65
C GLU A 74 -20.31 8.96 -7.39
N GLN A 75 -19.76 8.43 -6.30
CA GLN A 75 -19.98 7.04 -5.90
C GLN A 75 -21.43 6.75 -5.54
N ALA A 76 -22.15 7.69 -4.93
CA ALA A 76 -23.58 7.55 -4.66
C ALA A 76 -24.37 7.47 -5.97
N ARG A 77 -24.10 8.37 -6.92
CA ARG A 77 -24.73 8.36 -8.26
C ARG A 77 -24.48 7.04 -9.00
N ILE A 78 -23.24 6.57 -9.05
CA ILE A 78 -22.91 5.29 -9.69
C ILE A 78 -23.66 4.12 -9.02
N ARG A 79 -23.79 4.14 -7.69
CA ARG A 79 -24.54 3.10 -6.97
C ARG A 79 -26.04 3.16 -7.28
N GLU A 80 -26.62 4.34 -7.40
CA GLU A 80 -28.03 4.53 -7.76
C GLU A 80 -28.30 4.08 -9.20
N GLU A 81 -27.46 4.47 -10.15
CA GLU A 81 -27.55 4.02 -11.55
C GLU A 81 -27.39 2.50 -11.66
N ALA A 82 -26.45 1.91 -10.92
CA ALA A 82 -26.27 0.46 -10.88
C ALA A 82 -27.48 -0.26 -10.27
N ARG A 83 -28.14 0.31 -9.26
CA ARG A 83 -29.38 -0.22 -8.68
C ARG A 83 -30.53 -0.11 -9.67
N ALA A 84 -30.70 1.02 -10.34
CA ALA A 84 -31.75 1.22 -11.35
C ALA A 84 -31.60 0.25 -12.53
N ARG A 85 -30.37 0.07 -13.04
CA ARG A 85 -30.08 -0.93 -14.09
C ARG A 85 -30.40 -2.36 -13.67
N ARG A 86 -30.11 -2.73 -12.41
CA ARG A 86 -30.46 -4.06 -11.88
C ARG A 86 -31.98 -4.26 -11.76
N ILE A 87 -32.72 -3.24 -11.35
CA ILE A 87 -34.18 -3.30 -11.24
C ILE A 87 -34.80 -3.44 -12.63
N ALA A 88 -34.36 -2.64 -13.61
CA ALA A 88 -34.84 -2.72 -14.99
C ALA A 88 -34.53 -4.09 -15.63
N ALA A 89 -33.33 -4.64 -15.41
CA ALA A 89 -32.98 -5.98 -15.90
C ALA A 89 -33.82 -7.10 -15.25
N LYS A 90 -34.23 -6.93 -13.99
CA LYS A 90 -35.10 -7.89 -13.30
C LYS A 90 -36.53 -7.84 -13.83
N GLN A 91 -37.07 -6.65 -14.08
CA GLN A 91 -38.41 -6.46 -14.65
C GLN A 91 -38.50 -6.94 -16.11
N GLY A 92 -37.42 -6.82 -16.89
CA GLY A 92 -37.36 -7.37 -18.25
C GLY A 92 -37.28 -8.91 -18.32
N GLY A 93 -36.87 -9.58 -17.24
CA GLY A 93 -36.80 -11.04 -17.17
C GLY A 93 -38.14 -11.71 -16.81
N ASP A 94 -38.98 -11.05 -16.01
CA ASP A 94 -40.32 -11.56 -15.67
C ASP A 94 -41.27 -11.48 -16.88
N ALA A 95 -41.14 -10.46 -17.74
CA ALA A 95 -41.97 -10.31 -18.95
C ALA A 95 -41.72 -11.40 -20.02
N THR A 96 -40.58 -12.09 -19.98
CA THR A 96 -40.24 -13.19 -20.90
C THR A 96 -40.61 -14.58 -20.37
N ALA A 97 -41.00 -14.70 -19.08
CA ALA A 97 -41.36 -15.97 -18.46
C ALA A 97 -42.89 -16.23 -18.41
N GLU A 98 -43.73 -15.22 -18.64
CA GLU A 98 -45.20 -15.35 -18.69
C GLU A 98 -45.78 -15.60 -20.10
N SER A 99 -44.94 -15.78 -21.15
CA SER A 99 -45.39 -15.95 -22.54
C SER A 99 -45.15 -17.33 -23.17
N THR A 100 -45.03 -18.38 -22.33
CA THR A 100 -45.04 -19.80 -22.72
C THR A 100 -45.94 -20.60 -21.79
#